data_AF-R6XWI1-F1
#
_entry.id   AF-R6XWI1-F1
#
_cell.length_a   1.000
_cell.length_b   1.000
_cell.length_c   1.000
_cell.angle_alpha   90.00
_cell.angle_beta   90.00
_cell.angle_gamma   90.00
#
_symmetry.space_group_name_H-M   'P 1'
#
loop_
_entity.id
_entity.type
_entity.pdbx_description
1 polymer ?
#
loop_
_entity_poly.entity_id
_entity_poly.type
_entity_poly.pdbx_seq_one_letter_code
_entity_poly.pdbx_strand_id
1 'polypeptide(L)'
;MKGKKFLAAFGLVLLIGVGTGAFFMGKSVAQDVTTWKEAGFLYATLIKPVDDHTLLVQGSSVNREEERGQFLLSIDEDTEIRIHGLEWEVKDMFPGMRFAISYEGEIPEGDLPTLSHVLAIDLQGNYHEDGSWSYEEELP
;
A
#
# COMPACT_ATOMS: atom_id res chain seq x y z
N MET A 1 30.78 6.35 -53.34
CA MET A 1 29.69 5.56 -52.73
C MET A 1 30.16 4.58 -51.62
N LYS A 2 31.11 4.94 -50.74
CA LYS A 2 31.62 4.04 -49.68
C LYS A 2 31.26 4.43 -48.24
N GLY A 3 30.94 5.70 -47.94
CA GLY A 3 30.63 6.15 -46.57
C GLY A 3 29.19 5.90 -46.09
N LYS A 4 28.20 5.92 -46.99
CA LYS A 4 26.78 5.75 -46.60
C LYS A 4 26.41 4.32 -46.13
N LYS A 5 27.15 3.30 -46.61
CA LYS A 5 26.91 1.89 -46.25
C LYS A 5 27.44 1.54 -44.85
N PHE A 6 28.48 2.25 -44.39
CA PHE A 6 29.08 2.03 -43.07
C PHE A 6 28.20 2.60 -41.94
N LEU A 7 27.59 3.76 -42.17
CA LEU A 7 26.72 4.40 -41.19
C LEU A 7 25.41 3.61 -40.96
N ALA A 8 24.85 3.03 -42.02
CA ALA A 8 23.68 2.17 -41.93
C ALA A 8 23.96 0.84 -41.19
N ALA A 9 25.14 0.25 -41.41
CA ALA A 9 25.55 -0.96 -40.71
C ALA A 9 25.79 -0.73 -39.21
N PHE A 10 26.34 0.43 -38.84
CA PHE A 10 26.59 0.78 -37.43
C PHE A 10 25.29 1.08 -36.66
N GLY A 11 24.32 1.73 -37.30
CA GLY A 11 23.00 1.98 -36.71
C GLY A 11 22.19 0.71 -36.44
N LEU A 12 22.32 -0.31 -37.29
CA LEU A 12 21.60 -1.58 -37.13
C LEU A 12 22.15 -2.43 -35.96
N VAL A 13 23.47 -2.41 -35.75
CA VAL A 13 24.11 -3.13 -34.63
C VAL A 13 23.75 -2.50 -33.27
N LEU A 14 23.62 -1.16 -33.22
CA LEU A 14 23.17 -0.46 -32.02
C LEU A 14 21.72 -0.80 -31.64
N LEU A 15 20.81 -0.95 -32.62
CA LEU A 15 19.42 -1.32 -32.35
C LEU A 15 19.27 -2.76 -31.81
N ILE A 16 20.11 -3.69 -32.25
CA ILE A 16 20.07 -5.09 -31.78
C ILE A 16 20.69 -5.23 -30.38
N GLY A 17 21.77 -4.49 -30.10
CA GLY A 17 22.43 -4.50 -28.79
C GLY A 17 21.60 -3.89 -27.66
N VAL A 18 20.83 -2.83 -27.95
CA VAL A 18 19.96 -2.19 -26.95
C VAL A 18 18.73 -3.06 -26.64
N GLY A 19 18.16 -3.74 -27.63
CA GLY A 19 16.99 -4.60 -27.44
C GLY A 19 17.25 -5.84 -26.57
N THR A 20 18.45 -6.43 -26.65
CA THR A 20 18.82 -7.58 -25.81
C THR A 20 19.22 -7.16 -24.39
N GLY A 21 19.93 -6.04 -24.23
CA GLY A 21 20.28 -5.53 -22.90
C GLY A 21 19.06 -5.16 -22.04
N ALA A 22 18.07 -4.47 -22.64
CA ALA A 22 16.85 -4.07 -21.93
C ALA A 22 15.95 -5.27 -21.54
N PHE A 23 15.89 -6.31 -22.39
CA PHE A 23 15.07 -7.50 -22.11
C PHE A 23 15.63 -8.36 -20.97
N PHE A 24 16.96 -8.49 -20.87
CA PHE A 24 17.58 -9.24 -19.76
C PHE A 24 17.64 -8.44 -18.45
N MET A 25 17.75 -7.11 -18.53
CA MET A 25 17.72 -6.26 -17.33
C MET A 25 16.31 -6.18 -16.71
N GLY A 26 15.25 -6.24 -17.51
CA GLY A 26 13.89 -6.41 -17.00
C GLY A 26 13.68 -7.75 -16.27
N LYS A 27 14.36 -8.82 -16.71
CA LYS A 27 14.29 -10.14 -16.07
C LYS A 27 15.09 -10.23 -14.77
N SER A 28 16.18 -9.49 -14.61
CA SER A 28 16.95 -9.46 -13.36
C SER A 28 16.33 -8.59 -12.27
N VAL A 29 15.43 -7.65 -12.63
CA VAL A 29 14.68 -6.81 -11.68
C VAL A 29 13.38 -7.48 -11.24
N ALA A 30 12.91 -8.51 -11.96
CA ALA A 30 12.01 -9.50 -11.41
C ALA A 30 12.80 -10.41 -10.45
N GLN A 31 13.24 -9.85 -9.32
CA GLN A 31 13.57 -10.67 -8.17
C GLN A 31 12.38 -11.59 -7.91
N ASP A 32 12.69 -12.87 -7.74
CA ASP A 32 11.80 -13.92 -7.30
C ASP A 32 10.91 -13.43 -6.13
N VAL A 33 9.71 -12.92 -6.43
CA VAL A 33 8.63 -12.78 -5.45
C VAL A 33 7.94 -14.15 -5.38
N THR A 34 8.70 -15.18 -5.02
CA THR A 34 8.22 -16.54 -4.80
C THR A 34 7.79 -16.73 -3.35
N THR A 35 6.98 -15.80 -2.85
CA THR A 35 6.09 -16.02 -1.71
C THR A 35 5.00 -14.96 -1.79
N TRP A 36 3.93 -15.23 -2.54
CA TRP A 36 2.68 -14.51 -2.33
C TRP A 36 2.14 -15.02 -1.00
N LYS A 37 2.55 -14.44 0.11
CA LYS A 37 1.81 -14.63 1.36
C LYS A 37 0.46 -13.95 1.15
N GLU A 38 -0.63 -14.65 1.46
CA GLU A 38 -1.98 -14.12 1.28
C GLU A 38 -2.12 -12.85 2.12
N ALA A 39 -2.19 -11.71 1.43
CA ALA A 39 -2.45 -10.43 2.06
C ALA A 39 -3.96 -10.27 2.27
N GLY A 40 -4.36 -10.07 3.52
CA GLY A 40 -5.70 -9.69 3.90
C GLY A 40 -5.94 -8.20 3.69
N PHE A 41 -7.19 -7.82 3.47
CA PHE A 41 -7.62 -6.43 3.36
C PHE A 41 -8.77 -6.16 4.32
N LEU A 42 -8.69 -5.05 5.04
CA LEU A 42 -9.68 -4.64 6.03
C LEU A 42 -10.00 -3.16 5.86
N TYR A 43 -11.29 -2.81 5.73
CA TYR A 43 -11.73 -1.42 5.86
C TYR A 43 -12.04 -1.12 7.32
N ALA A 44 -11.48 -0.06 7.88
CA ALA A 44 -11.68 0.25 9.29
C ALA A 44 -11.80 1.74 9.56
N THR A 45 -12.35 2.09 10.72
CA THR A 45 -12.41 3.46 11.24
C THR A 45 -11.56 3.58 12.49
N LEU A 46 -10.75 4.63 12.59
CA LEU A 46 -9.99 4.93 13.80
C LEU A 46 -10.93 5.23 14.96
N ILE A 47 -10.81 4.47 16.04
CA ILE A 47 -11.45 4.84 17.31
C ILE A 47 -10.52 5.80 18.05
N LYS A 48 -9.24 5.43 18.22
CA LYS A 48 -8.21 6.27 18.83
C LYS A 48 -6.80 5.68 18.62
N PRO A 49 -5.75 6.50 18.60
CA PRO A 49 -4.39 6.05 18.87
C PRO A 49 -4.30 5.50 20.30
N VAL A 50 -3.62 4.37 20.48
CA VAL A 50 -3.30 3.81 21.81
C VAL A 50 -1.91 4.28 22.23
N ASP A 51 -0.96 4.25 21.30
CA ASP A 51 0.40 4.79 21.38
C ASP A 51 0.92 5.12 19.96
N ASP A 52 2.22 5.42 19.83
CA ASP A 52 2.84 5.84 18.57
C ASP A 52 2.86 4.74 17.48
N HIS A 53 2.67 3.48 17.85
CA HIS A 53 2.73 2.32 16.96
C HIS A 53 1.46 1.48 16.98
N THR A 54 0.45 1.86 17.77
CA THR A 54 -0.74 1.05 17.96
C THR A 54 -2.01 1.87 17.78
N LEU A 55 -2.87 1.44 16.85
CA LEU A 55 -4.19 2.04 16.63
C LEU A 55 -5.30 1.11 17.10
N LEU A 56 -6.29 1.65 17.80
CA LEU A 56 -7.56 0.96 18.02
C LEU A 56 -8.54 1.32 16.90
N VAL A 57 -8.99 0.32 16.15
CA VAL A 57 -9.87 0.51 14.99
C VAL A 57 -11.14 -0.33 15.07
N GLN A 58 -12.19 0.14 14.38
CA GLN A 58 -13.45 -0.56 14.18
C GLN A 58 -13.56 -1.02 12.73
N GLY A 59 -13.74 -2.31 12.50
CA GLY A 59 -14.03 -2.86 11.18
C GLY A 59 -15.33 -2.32 10.59
N SER A 60 -15.33 -2.06 9.28
CA SER A 60 -16.50 -1.59 8.53
C SER A 60 -17.50 -2.70 8.27
N SER A 61 -18.78 -2.35 8.12
CA SER A 61 -19.87 -3.27 7.80
C SER A 61 -19.71 -3.98 6.45
N VAL A 62 -18.92 -3.40 5.54
CA VAL A 62 -18.62 -3.97 4.21
C VAL A 62 -17.63 -5.14 4.28
N ASN A 63 -16.91 -5.30 5.40
CA ASN A 63 -15.99 -6.41 5.59
C ASN A 63 -16.73 -7.74 5.83
N ARG A 64 -15.98 -8.84 5.88
CA ARG A 64 -16.51 -10.14 6.34
C ARG A 64 -16.99 -10.06 7.78
N GLU A 65 -17.82 -11.00 8.20
CA GLU A 65 -18.44 -10.97 9.52
C GLU A 65 -17.41 -10.96 10.66
N GLU A 66 -16.38 -11.80 10.56
CA GLU A 66 -15.24 -11.85 11.48
C GLU A 66 -14.39 -10.56 11.51
N GLU A 67 -14.46 -9.73 10.46
CA GLU A 67 -13.66 -8.53 10.25
C GLU A 67 -14.42 -7.23 10.61
N ARG A 68 -15.62 -7.34 11.21
CA ARG A 68 -16.45 -6.19 11.61
C ARG A 68 -16.22 -5.73 13.04
N GLY A 69 -15.43 -6.48 13.81
CA GLY A 69 -15.15 -6.21 15.23
C GLY A 69 -14.19 -5.04 15.46
N GLN A 70 -13.71 -4.93 16.71
CA GLN A 70 -12.62 -4.01 17.05
C GLN A 70 -11.29 -4.74 17.00
N PHE A 71 -10.24 -4.05 16.56
CA PHE A 71 -8.91 -4.60 16.41
C PHE A 71 -7.87 -3.60 16.90
N LEU A 72 -6.77 -4.11 17.45
CA LEU A 72 -5.54 -3.35 17.59
C LEU A 72 -4.72 -3.54 16.30
N LEU A 73 -4.28 -2.44 15.70
CA LEU A 73 -3.33 -2.47 14.59
C LEU A 73 -1.95 -2.12 15.14
N SER A 74 -1.00 -3.05 15.04
CA SER A 74 0.41 -2.77 15.27
C SER A 74 1.01 -2.25 13.96
N ILE A 75 1.61 -1.07 14.02
CA ILE A 75 2.27 -0.39 12.92
C ILE A 75 3.77 -0.56 13.14
N ASP A 76 4.40 -1.32 12.25
CA ASP A 76 5.84 -1.49 12.25
C ASP A 76 6.52 -0.19 11.74
N GLU A 77 7.79 0.03 12.10
CA GLU A 77 8.51 1.25 11.71
C GLU A 77 8.61 1.45 10.19
N ASP A 78 8.51 0.36 9.41
CA ASP A 78 8.54 0.33 7.95
C ASP A 78 7.14 0.23 7.32
N THR A 79 6.07 0.18 8.11
CA THR A 79 4.70 0.20 7.60
C THR A 79 4.43 1.53 6.90
N GLU A 80 4.05 1.43 5.63
CA GLU A 80 3.76 2.61 4.84
C GLU A 80 2.35 3.13 5.08
N ILE A 81 2.24 4.39 5.48
CA ILE A 81 0.97 5.08 5.73
C ILE A 81 0.83 6.20 4.72
N ARG A 82 -0.25 6.19 3.93
CA ARG A 82 -0.47 7.15 2.85
C ARG A 82 -1.88 7.74 2.84
N ILE A 83 -1.99 8.94 2.28
CA ILE A 83 -3.23 9.54 1.80
C ILE A 83 -3.04 9.95 0.34
N HIS A 84 -3.84 9.41 -0.58
CA HIS A 84 -3.70 9.71 -2.02
C HIS A 84 -2.25 9.61 -2.55
N GLY A 85 -1.47 8.67 -1.99
CA GLY A 85 -0.06 8.47 -2.35
C GLY A 85 0.96 9.38 -1.65
N LEU A 86 0.53 10.28 -0.76
CA LEU A 86 1.39 11.11 0.08
C LEU A 86 1.61 10.44 1.43
N GLU A 87 2.85 10.42 1.91
CA GLU A 87 3.22 9.88 3.23
C GLU A 87 2.49 10.62 4.36
N TRP A 88 2.08 9.88 5.39
CA TRP A 88 1.34 10.39 6.54
C TRP A 88 1.88 9.79 7.84
N GLU A 89 1.76 10.51 8.96
CA GLU A 89 2.25 10.07 10.26
C GLU A 89 1.11 9.69 11.22
N VAL A 90 1.36 8.70 12.09
CA VAL A 90 0.39 8.25 13.12
C VAL A 90 -0.03 9.40 14.05
N LYS A 91 0.90 10.27 14.43
CA LYS A 91 0.64 11.42 15.33
C LYS A 91 -0.38 12.42 14.78
N ASP A 92 -0.53 12.46 13.46
CA ASP A 92 -1.44 13.37 12.76
C ASP A 92 -2.81 12.72 12.51
N MET A 93 -3.00 11.46 12.94
CA MET A 93 -4.29 10.78 12.85
C MET A 93 -5.24 11.17 13.98
N PHE A 94 -6.54 11.19 13.69
CA PHE A 94 -7.58 11.54 14.65
C PHE A 94 -8.77 10.56 14.59
N PRO A 95 -9.49 10.38 15.72
CA PRO A 95 -10.69 9.55 15.76
C PRO A 95 -11.68 9.85 14.64
N GLY A 96 -12.17 8.79 14.00
CA GLY A 96 -13.13 8.85 12.91
C GLY A 96 -12.53 8.72 11.51
N MET A 97 -11.21 8.85 11.34
CA MET A 97 -10.53 8.58 10.05
C MET A 97 -10.83 7.17 9.55
N ARG A 98 -11.03 7.02 8.24
CA ARG A 98 -11.29 5.72 7.60
C ARG A 98 -10.04 5.23 6.88
N PHE A 99 -9.86 3.91 6.86
CA PHE A 99 -8.67 3.26 6.37
C PHE A 99 -9.02 2.09 5.47
N ALA A 100 -8.18 1.86 4.46
CA ALA A 100 -7.97 0.54 3.88
C ALA A 100 -6.63 0.00 4.40
N ILE A 101 -6.67 -1.14 5.08
CA ILE A 101 -5.52 -1.75 5.73
C ILE A 101 -5.18 -3.03 4.99
N SER A 102 -3.93 -3.15 4.57
CA SER A 102 -3.37 -4.39 4.03
C SER A 102 -2.55 -5.05 5.11
N TYR A 103 -2.78 -6.32 5.39
CA TYR A 103 -2.07 -7.05 6.45
C TYR A 103 -1.71 -8.46 6.00
N GLU A 104 -0.75 -9.07 6.68
CA GLU A 104 -0.30 -10.43 6.39
C GLU A 104 -0.74 -11.42 7.48
N GLY A 105 -1.22 -12.59 7.06
CA GLY A 105 -1.67 -13.65 7.97
C GLY A 105 -3.15 -13.59 8.29
N GLU A 106 -3.56 -14.35 9.31
CA GLU A 106 -4.96 -14.44 9.76
C GLU A 106 -5.20 -13.51 10.95
N ILE A 107 -6.45 -13.07 11.12
CA ILE A 107 -6.86 -12.33 12.32
C ILE A 107 -6.91 -13.32 13.49
N PRO A 108 -6.16 -13.08 14.58
CA PRO A 108 -6.21 -13.97 15.75
C PRO A 108 -7.63 -14.03 16.35
N GLU A 109 -7.99 -15.16 16.94
CA GLU A 109 -9.23 -15.26 17.72
C GLU A 109 -9.10 -14.51 19.06
N GLY A 110 -10.17 -13.80 19.48
CA GLY A 110 -10.24 -13.14 20.78
C GLY A 110 -11.17 -11.92 20.79
N ASP A 111 -11.40 -11.36 21.98
CA ASP A 111 -12.31 -10.20 22.15
C ASP A 111 -11.75 -8.90 21.54
N LEU A 112 -10.43 -8.76 21.50
CA LEU A 112 -9.73 -7.62 20.89
C LEU A 112 -8.43 -8.10 20.23
N PRO A 113 -8.51 -8.68 19.01
CA PRO A 113 -7.34 -9.23 18.36
C PRO A 113 -6.39 -8.14 17.85
N THR A 114 -5.11 -8.49 17.78
CA THR A 114 -4.04 -7.60 17.33
C THR A 114 -3.53 -8.03 15.95
N LEU A 115 -3.67 -7.16 14.96
CA LEU A 115 -3.09 -7.32 13.63
C LEU A 115 -1.65 -6.83 13.68
N SER A 116 -0.71 -7.77 13.69
CA SER A 116 0.71 -7.50 13.98
C SER A 116 1.57 -7.25 12.75
N HIS A 117 1.12 -7.63 11.55
CA HIS A 117 1.87 -7.51 10.30
C HIS A 117 1.11 -6.62 9.33
N VAL A 118 1.05 -5.33 9.64
CA VAL A 118 0.40 -4.34 8.77
C VAL A 118 1.38 -3.93 7.67
N LEU A 119 1.01 -4.22 6.43
CA LEU A 119 1.84 -3.97 5.24
C LEU A 119 1.70 -2.51 4.78
N ALA A 120 0.47 -2.00 4.80
CA ALA A 120 0.17 -0.64 4.37
C ALA A 120 -1.16 -0.15 4.94
N ILE A 121 -1.25 1.16 5.16
CA ILE A 121 -2.48 1.88 5.53
C ILE A 121 -2.73 2.96 4.49
N ASP A 122 -3.87 2.90 3.80
CA ASP A 122 -4.34 3.95 2.91
C ASP A 122 -5.52 4.69 3.55
N LEU A 123 -5.34 5.98 3.77
CA LEU A 123 -6.33 6.86 4.38
C LEU A 123 -7.43 7.18 3.36
N GLN A 124 -8.67 6.86 3.72
CA GLN A 124 -9.83 7.14 2.89
C GLN A 124 -10.41 8.50 3.25
N GLY A 125 -10.32 9.45 2.31
CA GLY A 125 -10.86 10.79 2.46
C GLY A 125 -9.90 11.85 1.95
N ASN A 126 -10.38 13.08 1.92
CA ASN A 126 -9.64 14.26 1.49
C ASN A 126 -9.29 15.10 2.73
N TYR A 127 -8.01 15.41 2.87
CA TYR A 127 -7.50 16.42 3.80
C TYR A 127 -7.41 17.76 3.08
N HIS A 128 -8.01 18.79 3.67
CA HIS A 128 -8.04 20.15 3.11
C HIS A 128 -6.97 21.04 3.75
N GLU A 129 -6.55 22.09 3.04
CA GLU A 129 -5.55 23.05 3.55
C GLU A 129 -5.98 23.77 4.83
N ASP A 130 -7.29 23.87 5.09
CA ASP A 130 -7.84 24.45 6.31
C ASP A 130 -7.82 23.48 7.51
N GLY A 131 -7.26 22.30 7.33
CA GLY A 131 -7.16 21.23 8.33
C GLY A 131 -8.45 20.42 8.49
N SER A 132 -9.48 20.67 7.67
CA SER A 132 -10.70 19.89 7.68
C SER A 132 -10.54 18.56 6.94
N TRP A 133 -11.37 17.59 7.33
CA TRP A 133 -11.43 16.26 6.74
C TRP A 133 -12.80 15.99 6.14
N SER A 134 -12.84 15.45 4.93
CA SER A 134 -14.08 15.03 4.26
C SER A 134 -13.90 13.67 3.62
N TYR A 135 -14.97 12.90 3.52
CA TYR A 135 -14.99 11.66 2.76
C TYR A 135 -15.62 11.94 1.38
N GLU A 136 -15.19 11.23 0.34
CA GLU A 136 -16.02 11.15 -0.87
C GLU A 136 -17.39 10.60 -0.45
N GLU A 137 -18.47 11.31 -0.80
CA GLU A 137 -19.81 10.80 -0.57
C GLU A 137 -19.94 9.47 -1.31
N GLU A 138 -20.28 8.40 -0.59
CA GLU A 138 -20.77 7.18 -1.21
C GLU A 138 -22.01 7.57 -2.02
N LEU A 139 -21.88 7.60 -3.35
CA LEU A 139 -23.01 7.87 -4.23
C LEU A 139 -24.15 6.90 -3.85
N PRO A 140 -25.37 7.41 -3.60
CA PRO A 140 -26.50 6.60 -3.15
C PRO A 140 -26.91 5.53 -4.17
#